data_AF-A0A846MPL5-F1
#
_entry.id   AF-A0A846MPL5-F1
#
_cell.length_a   1.000
_cell.length_b   1.000
_cell.length_c   1.000
_cell.angle_alpha   90.00
_cell.angle_beta   90.00
_cell.angle_gamma   90.00
#
_symmetry.space_group_name_H-M   'P 1'
#
loop_
_entity.id
_entity.type
_entity.pdbx_description
1 polymer ?
#
loop_
_entity_poly.entity_id
_entity_poly.type
_entity_poly.pdbx_seq_one_letter_code
_entity_poly.pdbx_strand_id
1 'polypeptide(L)'
;MLDWTQLIGQAFIYNPQKPLIFTTALFWIFFGFVLLTYQFIYKSQKLKIAFLTLFSLFFYYKSSGFYLLLLIFSTLVDYSIGKRIYHSRNQAFRTVLLVISLVVNLGLLAYYKYAYLITDFINYLFQTDFKAIDYLALTINQLTGANLDYTSIFLPVGISFFTFQTISYSVDIYRGKLEPVKSILDFAFYVSFFPQLVAGPIVRASEFVPQIYEPYRLSTEQYGHALFLILNGLVKKMLISDYISINFVDRVFESPTSYTGLENLLAVYGYALQIYCDFSGYTDIAIGVALLLGFQLPLNFDSPYKAQSITDFWRRWHISLSSWLRDYLYIPLGGNRTASFFTYMSIPLSLSILMLAERMPWESFVWFFVCFLLWLAWYKTSIRWLGYIGTHVVLLLGIYAFYLKAWGSGLLAVAIVVGWCIVLLQPQKSRAIANYLNLMLTMVLGGIWHGAHLRFLLWGFLHGLALAVHKLWMEIRQGDSKERPARGAYRFFAQLITFHFVCFCWIYFRVNDIPVNETLTLSAMDIAGQMLHQIAFNFQAHLLPEVFQSYRPVMLLMLAGYFIHWMPRDWKQNMESRFIALPDTAKAVIFVLAALGIYQASSAEVQPFIYFQF
;
A
#
# COMPACT_ATOMS: atom_id res chain seq x y z
N MET A 1 -4.58 -22.58 -37.94
CA MET A 1 -4.67 -21.15 -38.31
C MET A 1 -5.02 -20.39 -37.03
N LEU A 2 -4.35 -19.26 -36.76
CA LEU A 2 -4.78 -18.37 -35.68
C LEU A 2 -6.16 -17.82 -36.03
N ASP A 3 -7.17 -18.12 -35.22
CA ASP A 3 -8.49 -17.52 -35.35
C ASP A 3 -8.41 -16.06 -34.90
N TRP A 4 -8.18 -15.17 -35.86
CA TRP A 4 -8.05 -13.74 -35.63
C TRP A 4 -9.29 -13.12 -34.98
N THR A 5 -10.48 -13.65 -35.29
CA THR A 5 -11.75 -13.23 -34.68
C THR A 5 -11.78 -13.56 -33.19
N GLN A 6 -11.34 -14.76 -32.81
CA GLN A 6 -11.24 -15.16 -31.40
C GLN A 6 -10.17 -14.36 -30.66
N LEU A 7 -9.02 -14.11 -31.29
CA LEU A 7 -7.92 -13.31 -30.72
C LEU A 7 -8.29 -11.85 -30.49
N ILE A 8 -8.95 -11.22 -31.47
CA ILE A 8 -9.46 -9.85 -31.35
C ILE A 8 -10.55 -9.79 -30.28
N GLY A 9 -11.49 -10.74 -30.27
CA GLY A 9 -12.51 -10.82 -29.22
C GLY A 9 -11.91 -10.90 -27.81
N GLN A 10 -10.92 -11.77 -27.62
CA GLN A 10 -10.21 -11.92 -26.33
C GLN A 10 -9.44 -10.65 -25.93
N ALA A 11 -8.96 -9.86 -26.89
CA ALA A 11 -8.26 -8.60 -26.61
C ALA A 11 -9.18 -7.56 -25.95
N PHE A 12 -10.45 -7.47 -26.37
CA PHE A 12 -11.39 -6.46 -25.88
C PHE A 12 -12.31 -6.91 -24.75
N ILE A 13 -12.60 -8.22 -24.64
CA ILE A 13 -13.50 -8.75 -23.60
C ILE A 13 -12.73 -8.95 -22.29
N TYR A 14 -13.32 -8.55 -21.17
CA TYR A 14 -12.73 -8.79 -19.84
C TYR A 14 -12.48 -10.28 -19.60
N ASN A 15 -11.28 -10.60 -19.11
CA ASN A 15 -10.94 -11.94 -18.64
C ASN A 15 -10.13 -11.79 -17.33
N PRO A 16 -10.63 -12.31 -16.18
CA PRO A 16 -9.95 -12.19 -14.89
C PRO A 16 -8.56 -12.83 -14.87
N GLN A 17 -8.30 -13.82 -15.72
CA GLN A 17 -7.01 -14.52 -15.80
C GLN A 17 -5.96 -13.76 -16.64
N LYS A 18 -6.41 -12.78 -17.43
CA LYS A 18 -5.55 -12.00 -18.34
C LYS A 18 -5.87 -10.49 -18.22
N PRO A 19 -5.66 -9.88 -17.04
CA PRO A 19 -5.94 -8.47 -16.83
C PRO A 19 -4.99 -7.60 -17.66
N LEU A 20 -5.46 -6.40 -18.05
CA LEU A 20 -4.62 -5.44 -18.77
C LEU A 20 -3.74 -4.65 -17.79
N ILE A 21 -2.48 -5.04 -17.66
CA ILE A 21 -1.50 -4.42 -16.75
C ILE A 21 -0.21 -4.06 -17.48
N PHE A 22 0.60 -3.15 -16.92
CA PHE A 22 1.80 -2.61 -17.56
C PHE A 22 2.88 -3.64 -17.91
N THR A 23 2.88 -4.81 -17.28
CA THR A 23 3.83 -5.89 -17.57
C THR A 23 3.36 -6.81 -18.71
N THR A 24 2.14 -6.63 -19.23
CA THR A 24 1.63 -7.44 -20.34
C THR A 24 1.95 -6.80 -21.68
N ALA A 25 2.26 -7.63 -22.69
CA ALA A 25 2.44 -7.17 -24.06
C ALA A 25 1.18 -6.47 -24.61
N LEU A 26 0.00 -6.95 -24.22
CA LEU A 26 -1.28 -6.39 -24.65
C LEU A 26 -1.43 -4.91 -24.25
N PHE A 27 -0.97 -4.53 -23.05
CA PHE A 27 -0.95 -3.13 -22.62
C PHE A 27 -0.13 -2.26 -23.57
N TRP A 28 1.10 -2.67 -23.90
CA TRP A 28 1.98 -1.88 -24.76
C TRP A 28 1.46 -1.74 -26.19
N ILE A 29 0.77 -2.75 -26.72
CA ILE A 29 0.08 -2.67 -28.00
C ILE A 29 -1.02 -1.60 -27.95
N PHE A 30 -1.92 -1.67 -26.96
CA PHE A 30 -2.98 -0.67 -26.78
C PHE A 30 -2.41 0.73 -26.52
N PHE A 31 -1.35 0.84 -25.72
CA PHE A 31 -0.71 2.11 -25.43
C PHE A 31 -0.06 2.72 -26.68
N GLY A 32 0.48 1.89 -27.58
CA GLY A 32 0.92 2.33 -28.91
C GLY A 32 -0.22 2.98 -29.71
N PHE A 33 -1.39 2.36 -29.74
CA PHE A 33 -2.59 2.95 -30.37
C PHE A 33 -3.05 4.25 -29.68
N VAL A 34 -2.95 4.30 -28.34
CA VAL A 34 -3.22 5.52 -27.58
C VAL A 34 -2.29 6.64 -28.03
N LEU A 35 -0.98 6.42 -28.06
CA LEU A 35 0.00 7.42 -28.48
C LEU A 35 -0.23 7.89 -29.92
N LEU A 36 -0.50 6.97 -30.85
CA LEU A 36 -0.81 7.30 -32.25
C LEU A 36 -2.05 8.19 -32.35
N THR A 37 -3.14 7.81 -31.68
CA THR A 37 -4.38 8.62 -31.67
C THR A 37 -4.15 9.97 -30.99
N TYR A 38 -3.38 9.98 -29.90
CA TYR A 38 -3.07 11.16 -29.11
C TYR A 38 -2.41 12.27 -29.93
N GLN A 39 -1.54 11.91 -30.89
CA GLN A 39 -0.89 12.86 -31.81
C GLN A 39 -1.87 13.70 -32.64
N PHE A 40 -3.07 13.19 -32.92
CA PHE A 40 -4.08 13.91 -33.69
C PHE A 40 -5.00 14.79 -32.83
N ILE A 41 -5.15 14.47 -31.54
CA ILE A 41 -6.15 15.10 -30.67
C ILE A 41 -5.57 15.96 -29.55
N TYR A 42 -4.26 15.90 -29.28
CA TYR A 42 -3.63 16.57 -28.13
C TYR A 42 -3.87 18.10 -28.07
N LYS A 43 -4.08 18.74 -29.23
CA LYS A 43 -4.36 20.18 -29.33
C LYS A 43 -5.75 20.57 -28.79
N SER A 44 -6.73 19.65 -28.86
CA SER A 44 -8.08 19.90 -28.37
C SER A 44 -8.22 19.34 -26.96
N GLN A 45 -8.28 20.23 -25.97
CA GLN A 45 -8.38 19.83 -24.57
C GLN A 45 -9.58 18.90 -24.31
N LYS A 46 -10.75 19.19 -24.87
CA LYS A 46 -11.95 18.35 -24.68
C LYS A 46 -11.77 16.96 -25.28
N LEU A 47 -11.24 16.84 -26.50
CA LEU A 47 -11.02 15.54 -27.16
C LEU A 47 -9.93 14.75 -26.44
N LYS A 48 -8.83 15.41 -26.05
CA LYS A 48 -7.75 14.86 -25.24
C LYS A 48 -8.29 14.20 -23.96
N ILE A 49 -9.04 14.96 -23.16
CA ILE A 49 -9.58 14.47 -21.89
C ILE A 49 -10.65 13.39 -22.12
N ALA A 50 -11.57 13.57 -23.07
CA ALA A 50 -12.57 12.55 -23.40
C ALA A 50 -11.93 11.22 -23.81
N PHE A 51 -10.94 11.26 -24.71
CA PHE A 51 -10.24 10.08 -25.19
C PHE A 51 -9.48 9.37 -24.07
N LEU A 52 -8.72 10.11 -23.27
CA LEU A 52 -7.96 9.51 -22.16
C LEU A 52 -8.88 8.96 -21.07
N THR A 53 -10.01 9.60 -20.78
CA THR A 53 -11.03 9.04 -19.88
C THR A 53 -11.60 7.75 -20.45
N LEU A 54 -12.00 7.71 -21.72
CA LEU A 54 -12.52 6.49 -22.35
C LEU A 54 -11.51 5.34 -22.32
N PHE A 55 -10.25 5.61 -22.68
CA PHE A 55 -9.19 4.61 -22.59
C PHE A 55 -8.96 4.16 -21.15
N SER A 56 -9.05 5.07 -20.18
CA SER A 56 -8.87 4.74 -18.78
C SER A 56 -10.00 3.86 -18.22
N LEU A 57 -11.25 4.13 -18.60
CA LEU A 57 -12.38 3.27 -18.26
C LEU A 57 -12.26 1.90 -18.95
N PHE A 58 -11.78 1.84 -20.20
CA PHE A 58 -11.48 0.58 -20.88
C PHE A 58 -10.36 -0.20 -20.18
N PHE A 59 -9.28 0.47 -19.79
CA PHE A 59 -8.18 -0.14 -19.06
C PHE A 59 -8.64 -0.73 -17.72
N TYR A 60 -9.47 0.01 -16.98
CA TYR A 60 -10.04 -0.48 -15.73
C TYR A 60 -11.02 -1.63 -15.96
N TYR A 61 -11.88 -1.56 -16.97
CA TYR A 61 -12.77 -2.68 -17.35
C TYR A 61 -11.97 -3.94 -17.71
N LYS A 62 -10.86 -3.82 -18.44
CA LYS A 62 -10.00 -4.97 -18.74
C LYS A 62 -9.25 -5.49 -17.51
N SER A 63 -9.07 -4.68 -16.48
CA SER A 63 -8.39 -5.05 -15.23
C SER A 63 -9.34 -5.63 -14.18
N SER A 64 -10.60 -5.18 -14.14
CA SER A 64 -11.55 -5.50 -13.06
C SER A 64 -13.00 -5.64 -13.54
N GLY A 65 -13.25 -5.85 -14.82
CA GLY A 65 -14.58 -6.12 -15.37
C GLY A 65 -15.63 -5.06 -15.03
N PHE A 66 -16.81 -5.53 -14.64
CA PHE A 66 -17.95 -4.66 -14.31
C PHE A 66 -17.79 -3.90 -12.98
N TYR A 67 -16.75 -4.17 -12.18
CA TYR A 67 -16.44 -3.35 -11.01
C TYR A 67 -16.04 -1.91 -11.39
N LEU A 68 -15.86 -1.61 -12.69
CA LEU A 68 -15.91 -0.27 -13.29
C LEU A 68 -17.09 0.56 -12.77
N LEU A 69 -18.25 -0.06 -12.53
CA LEU A 69 -19.44 0.63 -12.04
C LEU A 69 -19.23 1.29 -10.68
N LEU A 70 -18.36 0.73 -9.82
CA LEU A 70 -18.00 1.34 -8.55
C LEU A 70 -17.20 2.64 -8.73
N LEU A 71 -16.27 2.63 -9.69
CA LEU A 71 -15.48 3.82 -10.06
C LEU A 71 -16.39 4.92 -10.58
N ILE A 72 -17.33 4.58 -11.47
CA ILE A 72 -18.33 5.52 -12.00
C ILE A 72 -19.22 6.05 -10.87
N PHE A 73 -19.71 5.17 -9.99
CA PHE A 73 -20.54 5.55 -8.85
C PHE A 73 -19.82 6.52 -7.92
N SER A 74 -18.59 6.21 -7.50
CA SER A 74 -17.77 7.10 -6.65
C SER A 74 -17.50 8.44 -7.35
N THR A 75 -17.22 8.42 -8.66
CA THR A 75 -17.05 9.63 -9.48
C THR A 75 -18.30 10.52 -9.45
N LEU A 76 -19.49 9.94 -9.65
CA LEU A 76 -20.75 10.69 -9.67
C LEU A 76 -21.09 11.29 -8.30
N VAL A 77 -20.90 10.50 -7.24
CA VAL A 77 -21.20 10.90 -5.86
C VAL A 77 -20.28 12.04 -5.42
N ASP A 78 -18.97 11.88 -5.53
CA ASP A 78 -18.01 12.88 -5.02
C ASP A 78 -17.92 14.14 -5.88
N TYR A 79 -18.18 14.04 -7.20
CA TYR A 79 -18.37 15.24 -8.03
C TYR A 79 -19.56 16.07 -7.53
N SER A 80 -20.69 15.41 -7.31
CA SER A 80 -21.93 16.06 -6.88
C SER A 80 -21.81 16.65 -5.48
N ILE A 81 -21.23 15.88 -4.55
CA ILE A 81 -21.00 16.31 -3.17
C ILE A 81 -20.01 17.47 -3.13
N GLY A 82 -18.86 17.36 -3.80
CA GLY A 82 -17.84 18.42 -3.84
C GLY A 82 -18.42 19.75 -4.34
N LYS A 83 -19.22 19.72 -5.42
CA LYS A 83 -19.90 20.92 -5.93
C LYS A 83 -20.89 21.51 -4.92
N ARG A 84 -21.66 20.68 -4.21
CA ARG A 84 -22.61 21.14 -3.18
C ARG A 84 -21.90 21.69 -1.92
N ILE A 85 -20.77 21.11 -1.51
CA ILE A 85 -19.94 21.61 -0.40
C ILE A 85 -19.42 23.01 -0.72
N TYR A 86 -18.98 23.25 -1.96
CA TYR A 86 -18.44 24.53 -2.39
C TYR A 86 -19.49 25.65 -2.43
N HIS A 87 -20.68 25.37 -2.99
CA HIS A 87 -21.72 26.39 -3.11
C HIS A 87 -22.51 26.65 -1.82
N SER A 88 -22.45 25.75 -0.84
CA SER A 88 -23.18 25.94 0.42
C SER A 88 -22.47 26.93 1.34
N ARG A 89 -23.22 27.90 1.85
CA ARG A 89 -22.77 28.82 2.93
C ARG A 89 -23.02 28.26 4.33
N ASN A 90 -23.81 27.19 4.46
CA ASN A 90 -24.16 26.60 5.76
C ASN A 90 -23.12 25.56 6.18
N GLN A 91 -22.37 25.88 7.25
CA GLN A 91 -21.30 25.02 7.75
C GLN A 91 -21.77 23.64 8.21
N ALA A 92 -22.97 23.54 8.81
CA ALA A 92 -23.53 22.25 9.22
C ALA A 92 -23.84 21.38 8.00
N PHE A 93 -24.47 21.96 6.97
CA PHE A 93 -24.77 21.24 5.74
C PHE A 93 -23.51 20.78 4.99
N ARG A 94 -22.47 21.64 4.91
CA ARG A 94 -21.15 21.26 4.36
C ARG A 94 -20.55 20.06 5.10
N THR A 95 -20.71 20.03 6.43
CA THR A 95 -20.17 18.95 7.28
C THR A 95 -20.95 17.65 7.06
N VAL A 96 -22.29 17.72 6.98
CA VAL A 96 -23.12 16.56 6.64
C VAL A 96 -22.74 15.98 5.28
N LEU A 97 -22.58 16.83 4.26
CA LEU A 97 -22.15 16.40 2.93
C LEU A 97 -20.77 15.72 2.94
N LEU A 98 -19.81 16.28 3.69
CA LEU A 98 -18.50 15.67 3.85
C LEU A 98 -18.62 14.30 4.52
N VAL A 99 -19.41 14.18 5.60
CA VAL A 99 -19.64 12.91 6.29
C VAL A 99 -20.27 11.88 5.34
N ILE A 100 -21.24 12.27 4.53
CA ILE A 100 -21.84 11.38 3.52
C ILE A 100 -20.77 10.89 2.53
N SER A 101 -19.92 11.78 2.01
CA SER A 101 -18.81 11.38 1.12
C SER A 101 -17.86 10.40 1.80
N LEU A 102 -17.46 10.65 3.05
CA LEU A 102 -16.58 9.76 3.80
C LEU A 102 -17.24 8.39 4.06
N VAL A 103 -18.51 8.37 4.45
CA VAL A 103 -19.26 7.14 4.72
C VAL A 103 -19.43 6.30 3.45
N VAL A 104 -19.75 6.93 2.31
CA VAL A 104 -19.86 6.20 1.03
C VAL A 104 -18.52 5.62 0.60
N ASN A 105 -17.46 6.43 0.60
CA ASN A 105 -16.14 6.00 0.14
C ASN A 105 -15.53 4.92 1.06
N LEU A 106 -15.54 5.15 2.37
CA LEU A 106 -15.01 4.17 3.32
C LEU A 106 -15.93 2.96 3.47
N GLY A 107 -17.25 3.12 3.27
CA GLY A 107 -18.21 2.01 3.28
C GLY A 107 -18.01 1.04 2.12
N LEU A 108 -17.78 1.56 0.90
CA LEU A 108 -17.42 0.74 -0.25
C LEU A 108 -16.10 -0.02 0.00
N LEU A 109 -15.07 0.70 0.44
CA LEU A 109 -13.78 0.08 0.74
C LEU A 109 -13.92 -0.98 1.85
N ALA A 110 -14.69 -0.69 2.90
CA ALA A 110 -14.88 -1.60 4.01
C ALA A 110 -15.67 -2.86 3.62
N TYR A 111 -16.67 -2.75 2.76
CA TYR A 111 -17.42 -3.90 2.26
C TYR A 111 -16.51 -4.85 1.47
N TYR A 112 -15.81 -4.37 0.44
CA TYR A 112 -14.98 -5.25 -0.39
C TYR A 112 -13.76 -5.81 0.33
N LYS A 113 -13.31 -5.14 1.41
CA LYS A 113 -12.09 -5.53 2.12
C LYS A 113 -12.33 -6.31 3.43
N TYR A 114 -13.45 -6.06 4.11
CA TYR A 114 -13.71 -6.58 5.46
C TYR A 114 -15.04 -7.32 5.61
N ALA A 115 -15.82 -7.51 4.55
CA ALA A 115 -17.09 -8.24 4.64
C ALA A 115 -16.91 -9.64 5.23
N TYR A 116 -15.89 -10.40 4.82
CA TYR A 116 -15.60 -11.72 5.39
C TYR A 116 -15.36 -11.67 6.90
N LEU A 117 -14.50 -10.77 7.37
CA LEU A 117 -14.23 -10.58 8.80
C LEU A 117 -15.53 -10.29 9.58
N ILE A 118 -16.39 -9.43 9.04
CA ILE A 118 -17.65 -9.04 9.67
C ILE A 118 -18.63 -10.22 9.68
N THR A 119 -18.77 -10.94 8.57
CA THR A 119 -19.66 -12.10 8.45
C THR A 119 -19.21 -13.23 9.35
N ASP A 120 -17.92 -13.57 9.36
CA ASP A 120 -17.34 -14.59 10.24
C ASP A 120 -17.58 -14.25 11.71
N PHE A 121 -17.46 -12.98 12.07
CA PHE A 121 -17.75 -12.53 13.44
C PHE A 121 -19.22 -12.66 13.81
N ILE A 122 -20.14 -12.24 12.94
CA ILE A 122 -21.58 -12.38 13.19
C ILE A 122 -21.94 -13.86 13.33
N ASN A 123 -21.42 -14.72 12.47
CA ASN A 123 -21.60 -16.16 12.54
C ASN A 123 -21.08 -16.75 13.85
N TYR A 124 -19.89 -16.34 14.27
CA TYR A 124 -19.33 -16.74 15.55
C TYR A 124 -20.19 -16.27 16.73
N LEU A 125 -20.61 -15.01 16.73
CA LEU A 125 -21.31 -14.39 17.87
C LEU A 125 -22.75 -14.88 18.01
N PHE A 126 -23.47 -15.03 16.90
CA PHE A 126 -24.89 -15.37 16.88
C PHE A 126 -25.15 -16.82 16.49
N GLN A 127 -24.10 -17.63 16.29
CA GLN A 127 -24.20 -19.02 15.82
C GLN A 127 -25.00 -19.11 14.51
N THR A 128 -24.76 -18.18 13.59
CA THR A 128 -25.40 -18.10 12.27
C THR A 128 -24.52 -18.68 11.17
N ASP A 129 -25.10 -18.91 9.99
CA ASP A 129 -24.37 -19.33 8.77
C ASP A 129 -24.60 -18.32 7.62
N PHE A 130 -24.45 -17.04 7.93
CA PHE A 130 -24.48 -16.01 6.90
C PHE A 130 -23.27 -16.15 5.98
N LYS A 131 -23.49 -15.97 4.68
CA LYS A 131 -22.41 -15.95 3.69
C LYS A 131 -22.22 -14.54 3.19
N ALA A 132 -20.97 -14.11 3.05
CA ALA A 132 -20.65 -12.86 2.40
C ALA A 132 -21.01 -13.01 0.92
N ILE A 133 -21.87 -12.11 0.42
CA ILE A 133 -22.36 -12.12 -0.97
C ILE A 133 -21.82 -10.89 -1.65
N ASP A 134 -21.34 -11.02 -2.89
CA ASP A 134 -21.06 -9.90 -3.77
C ASP A 134 -22.36 -9.43 -4.45
N TYR A 135 -22.96 -8.38 -3.86
CA TYR A 135 -24.25 -7.87 -4.35
C TYR A 135 -24.12 -7.18 -5.71
N LEU A 136 -22.95 -6.66 -6.08
CA LEU A 136 -22.76 -6.06 -7.39
C LEU A 136 -22.73 -7.15 -8.46
N ALA A 137 -21.93 -8.20 -8.26
CA ALA A 137 -21.90 -9.36 -9.16
C ALA A 137 -23.30 -10.00 -9.30
N LEU A 138 -24.00 -10.20 -8.18
CA LEU A 138 -25.37 -10.72 -8.18
C LEU A 138 -26.32 -9.84 -9.01
N THR A 139 -26.26 -8.52 -8.81
CA THR A 139 -27.11 -7.57 -9.55
C THR A 139 -26.78 -7.58 -11.04
N ILE A 140 -25.50 -7.65 -11.41
CA ILE A 140 -25.09 -7.74 -12.82
C ILE A 140 -25.59 -9.03 -13.46
N ASN A 141 -25.46 -10.17 -12.77
CA ASN A 141 -25.98 -11.44 -13.26
C ASN A 141 -27.49 -11.37 -13.52
N GLN A 142 -28.25 -10.76 -12.60
CA GLN A 142 -29.70 -10.57 -12.74
C GLN A 142 -30.07 -9.64 -13.91
N LEU A 143 -29.30 -8.56 -14.13
CA LEU A 143 -29.61 -7.56 -15.17
C LEU A 143 -29.12 -7.95 -16.58
N THR A 144 -28.00 -8.68 -16.67
CA THR A 144 -27.32 -8.95 -17.95
C THR A 144 -27.30 -10.42 -18.35
N GLY A 145 -27.69 -11.33 -17.45
CA GLY A 145 -27.51 -12.77 -17.64
C GLY A 145 -26.04 -13.21 -17.59
N ALA A 146 -25.14 -12.37 -17.05
CA ALA A 146 -23.75 -12.77 -16.81
C ALA A 146 -23.65 -13.88 -15.77
N ASN A 147 -22.55 -14.63 -15.80
CA ASN A 147 -22.23 -15.71 -14.85
C ASN A 147 -21.01 -15.33 -13.99
N LEU A 148 -21.06 -14.16 -13.35
CA LEU A 148 -20.03 -13.76 -12.40
C LEU A 148 -20.19 -14.55 -11.09
N ASP A 149 -19.07 -14.94 -10.47
CA ASP A 149 -19.13 -15.48 -9.11
C ASP A 149 -19.57 -14.37 -8.15
N TYR A 150 -20.70 -14.60 -7.47
CA TYR A 150 -21.24 -13.71 -6.44
C TYR A 150 -21.09 -14.29 -5.03
N THR A 151 -20.61 -15.53 -4.91
CA THR A 151 -20.40 -16.24 -3.65
C THR A 151 -19.03 -15.93 -3.05
N SER A 152 -18.09 -15.47 -3.88
CA SER A 152 -16.86 -14.83 -3.44
C SER A 152 -16.87 -13.34 -3.77
N ILE A 153 -16.47 -12.50 -2.81
CA ILE A 153 -16.32 -11.06 -3.01
C ILE A 153 -15.01 -10.84 -3.72
N PHE A 154 -15.08 -10.30 -4.94
CA PHE A 154 -13.91 -9.94 -5.70
C PHE A 154 -13.43 -8.55 -5.26
N LEU A 155 -12.20 -8.44 -4.75
CA LEU A 155 -11.61 -7.15 -4.39
C LEU A 155 -11.20 -6.39 -5.67
N PRO A 156 -11.87 -5.28 -6.04
CA PRO A 156 -11.58 -4.60 -7.28
C PRO A 156 -10.21 -3.93 -7.22
N VAL A 157 -9.45 -4.07 -8.30
CA VAL A 157 -8.12 -3.47 -8.40
C VAL A 157 -8.24 -1.94 -8.27
N GLY A 158 -7.38 -1.31 -7.47
CA GLY A 158 -7.36 0.14 -7.35
C GLY A 158 -8.46 0.76 -6.47
N ILE A 159 -9.36 -0.03 -5.85
CA ILE A 159 -10.44 0.48 -4.99
C ILE A 159 -9.93 1.44 -3.91
N SER A 160 -8.87 1.05 -3.23
CA SER A 160 -8.19 1.89 -2.24
C SER A 160 -7.68 3.22 -2.80
N PHE A 161 -7.13 3.21 -4.02
CA PHE A 161 -6.48 4.38 -4.60
C PHE A 161 -7.51 5.43 -5.01
N PHE A 162 -8.55 5.04 -5.75
CA PHE A 162 -9.57 6.02 -6.12
C PHE A 162 -10.39 6.48 -4.91
N THR A 163 -10.62 5.62 -3.89
CA THR A 163 -11.23 6.03 -2.61
C THR A 163 -10.41 7.13 -1.93
N PHE A 164 -9.08 7.03 -1.89
CA PHE A 164 -8.24 8.09 -1.32
C PHE A 164 -8.26 9.37 -2.15
N GLN A 165 -8.28 9.26 -3.48
CA GLN A 165 -8.35 10.42 -4.38
C GLN A 165 -9.65 11.20 -4.24
N THR A 166 -10.79 10.51 -4.14
CA THR A 166 -12.12 11.13 -3.98
C THR A 166 -12.30 11.72 -2.58
N ILE A 167 -11.82 11.04 -1.53
CA ILE A 167 -11.77 11.60 -0.17
C ILE A 167 -10.93 12.88 -0.13
N SER A 168 -9.72 12.87 -0.72
CA SER A 168 -8.86 14.06 -0.78
C SER A 168 -9.58 15.24 -1.44
N TYR A 169 -10.26 14.99 -2.56
CA TYR A 169 -11.02 16.01 -3.28
C TYR A 169 -12.12 16.64 -2.41
N SER A 170 -12.98 15.81 -1.82
CA SER A 170 -14.08 16.28 -0.96
C SER A 170 -13.58 17.00 0.29
N VAL A 171 -12.52 16.49 0.93
CA VAL A 171 -11.91 17.11 2.13
C VAL A 171 -11.24 18.45 1.81
N ASP A 172 -10.52 18.55 0.69
CA ASP A 172 -9.81 19.80 0.35
C ASP A 172 -10.76 20.91 -0.10
N ILE A 173 -11.87 20.58 -0.78
CA ILE A 173 -12.95 21.54 -1.05
C ILE A 173 -13.62 21.98 0.26
N TYR A 174 -13.89 21.05 1.18
CA TYR A 174 -14.45 21.40 2.49
C TYR A 174 -13.52 22.34 3.28
N ARG A 175 -12.20 22.10 3.21
CA ARG A 175 -11.17 22.94 3.82
C ARG A 175 -10.91 24.26 3.09
N GLY A 176 -11.53 24.50 1.93
CA GLY A 176 -11.33 25.69 1.10
C GLY A 176 -9.96 25.77 0.44
N LYS A 177 -9.28 24.64 0.26
CA LYS A 177 -7.95 24.56 -0.40
C LYS A 177 -8.04 24.33 -1.90
N LEU A 178 -9.20 23.90 -2.38
CA LEU A 178 -9.44 23.49 -3.76
C LEU A 178 -10.84 23.94 -4.20
N GLU A 179 -10.95 24.43 -5.42
CA GLU A 179 -12.23 24.64 -6.09
C GLU A 179 -12.67 23.37 -6.83
N PRO A 180 -13.97 23.03 -6.88
CA PRO A 180 -14.45 21.91 -7.66
C PRO A 180 -14.06 22.01 -9.13
N VAL A 181 -13.83 20.86 -9.78
CA VAL A 181 -13.54 20.82 -11.22
C VAL A 181 -14.71 21.35 -12.05
N LYS A 182 -14.41 21.85 -13.25
CA LYS A 182 -15.38 22.55 -14.11
C LYS A 182 -16.44 21.64 -14.71
N SER A 183 -16.09 20.38 -14.95
CA SER A 183 -17.01 19.39 -15.53
C SER A 183 -16.86 18.01 -14.90
N ILE A 184 -17.91 17.21 -15.02
CA ILE A 184 -17.89 15.81 -14.62
C ILE A 184 -16.85 15.00 -15.39
N LEU A 185 -16.59 15.37 -16.65
CA LEU A 185 -15.60 14.71 -17.48
C LEU A 185 -14.18 14.92 -16.94
N ASP A 186 -13.87 16.13 -16.47
CA ASP A 186 -12.58 16.44 -15.83
C ASP A 186 -12.42 15.67 -14.51
N PHE A 187 -13.52 15.52 -13.75
CA PHE A 187 -13.50 14.71 -12.53
C PHE A 187 -13.29 13.23 -12.84
N ALA A 188 -14.04 12.71 -13.81
CA ALA A 188 -13.91 11.33 -14.28
C ALA A 188 -12.50 11.06 -14.79
N PHE A 189 -11.89 12.01 -15.50
CA PHE A 189 -10.50 11.89 -15.92
C PHE A 189 -9.55 11.83 -14.72
N TYR A 190 -9.66 12.76 -13.77
CA TYR A 190 -8.83 12.77 -12.56
C TYR A 190 -8.93 11.43 -11.80
N VAL A 191 -10.14 10.94 -11.55
CA VAL A 191 -10.34 9.71 -10.75
C VAL A 191 -9.93 8.47 -11.54
N SER A 192 -10.19 8.42 -12.85
CA SER A 192 -9.95 7.21 -13.66
C SER A 192 -8.57 7.14 -14.30
N PHE A 193 -7.76 8.20 -14.30
CA PHE A 193 -6.52 8.26 -15.09
C PHE A 193 -5.66 6.99 -14.92
N PHE A 194 -5.61 6.16 -15.97
CA PHE A 194 -5.11 4.79 -15.86
C PHE A 194 -3.67 4.63 -15.33
N PRO A 195 -2.72 5.57 -15.56
CA PRO A 195 -1.37 5.44 -15.01
C PRO A 195 -1.36 5.41 -13.48
N GLN A 196 -2.28 6.12 -12.82
CA GLN A 196 -2.37 6.16 -11.36
C GLN A 196 -3.37 5.18 -10.76
N LEU A 197 -4.41 4.79 -11.50
CA LEU A 197 -5.62 4.15 -10.96
C LEU A 197 -5.39 2.81 -10.27
N VAL A 198 -4.50 1.97 -10.81
CA VAL A 198 -4.32 0.60 -10.33
C VAL A 198 -3.32 0.51 -9.18
N ALA A 199 -2.16 1.14 -9.35
CA ALA A 199 -1.07 1.10 -8.37
C ALA A 199 -0.02 2.20 -8.60
N GLY A 200 -0.38 3.29 -9.29
CA GLY A 200 0.52 4.43 -9.40
C GLY A 200 0.55 5.25 -8.11
N PRO A 201 1.28 6.38 -8.10
CA PRO A 201 1.29 7.28 -6.95
C PRO A 201 -0.13 7.74 -6.60
N ILE A 202 -0.45 7.87 -5.30
CA ILE A 202 -1.71 8.47 -4.85
C ILE A 202 -1.63 9.97 -5.10
N VAL A 203 -2.32 10.43 -6.13
CA VAL A 203 -2.26 11.83 -6.56
C VAL A 203 -3.36 12.66 -5.95
N ARG A 204 -3.03 13.89 -5.55
CA ARG A 204 -3.99 14.85 -5.01
C ARG A 204 -4.61 15.66 -6.12
N ALA A 205 -5.91 15.95 -5.98
CA ALA A 205 -6.61 16.80 -6.93
C ALA A 205 -5.95 18.18 -7.07
N SER A 206 -5.42 18.76 -6.00
CA SER A 206 -4.74 20.06 -6.05
C SER A 206 -3.48 20.08 -6.92
N GLU A 207 -2.84 18.94 -7.14
CA GLU A 207 -1.63 18.81 -7.96
C GLU A 207 -1.96 18.39 -9.40
N PHE A 208 -2.97 17.53 -9.59
CA PHE A 208 -3.31 16.97 -10.90
C PHE A 208 -4.30 17.82 -11.70
N VAL A 209 -5.35 18.33 -11.06
CA VAL A 209 -6.44 19.06 -11.73
C VAL A 209 -5.93 20.27 -12.51
N PRO A 210 -5.00 21.10 -12.01
CA PRO A 210 -4.47 22.22 -12.80
C PRO A 210 -3.89 21.78 -14.14
N GLN A 211 -3.18 20.64 -14.18
CA GLN A 211 -2.53 20.10 -15.37
C GLN A 211 -3.53 19.72 -16.49
N ILE A 212 -4.80 19.42 -16.13
CA ILE A 212 -5.86 19.13 -17.11
C ILE A 212 -6.07 20.31 -18.06
N TYR A 213 -5.94 21.53 -17.54
CA TYR A 213 -6.18 22.79 -18.26
C TYR A 213 -4.94 23.37 -18.93
N GLU A 214 -3.78 22.74 -18.74
CA GLU A 214 -2.55 23.17 -19.40
C GLU A 214 -2.43 22.56 -20.81
N PRO A 215 -1.84 23.32 -21.76
CA PRO A 215 -1.56 22.80 -23.09
C PRO A 215 -0.51 21.69 -22.99
N TYR A 216 -0.69 20.63 -23.79
CA TYR A 216 0.29 19.54 -23.85
C TYR A 216 1.66 20.06 -24.31
N ARG A 217 2.69 19.75 -23.54
CA ARG A 217 4.10 20.03 -23.85
C ARG A 217 4.94 18.86 -23.38
N LEU A 218 5.78 18.34 -24.27
CA LEU A 218 6.76 17.30 -23.96
C LEU A 218 8.10 17.72 -24.56
N SER A 219 9.05 18.12 -23.71
CA SER A 219 10.41 18.40 -24.17
C SER A 219 11.14 17.11 -24.53
N THR A 220 12.19 17.20 -25.34
CA THR A 220 13.06 16.05 -25.66
C THR A 220 13.65 15.41 -24.39
N GLU A 221 13.96 16.24 -23.39
CA GLU A 221 14.45 15.78 -22.09
C GLU A 221 13.37 14.98 -21.34
N GLN A 222 12.15 15.51 -21.25
CA GLN A 222 11.01 14.81 -20.61
C GLN A 222 10.67 13.51 -21.33
N TYR A 223 10.72 13.50 -22.67
CA TYR A 223 10.55 12.28 -23.46
C TYR A 223 11.59 11.22 -23.13
N GLY A 224 12.89 11.61 -23.13
CA GLY A 224 13.97 10.69 -22.77
C GLY A 224 13.87 10.19 -21.32
N HIS A 225 13.51 11.07 -20.38
CA HIS A 225 13.27 10.72 -18.98
C HIS A 225 12.11 9.72 -18.84
N ALA A 226 10.99 9.95 -19.54
CA ALA A 226 9.84 9.05 -19.53
C ALA A 226 10.22 7.64 -20.02
N LEU A 227 10.97 7.56 -21.11
CA LEU A 227 11.47 6.28 -21.64
C LEU A 227 12.45 5.61 -20.67
N PHE A 228 13.32 6.37 -20.03
CA PHE A 228 14.25 5.85 -19.01
C PHE A 228 13.49 5.24 -17.83
N LEU A 229 12.46 5.94 -17.32
CA LEU A 229 11.62 5.45 -16.22
C LEU A 229 10.87 4.17 -16.60
N ILE A 230 10.26 4.12 -17.79
CA ILE A 230 9.56 2.92 -18.28
C ILE A 230 10.53 1.74 -18.35
N LEU A 231 11.70 1.92 -18.97
CA LEU A 231 12.71 0.88 -19.11
C LEU A 231 13.20 0.38 -17.73
N ASN A 232 13.57 1.32 -16.86
CA ASN A 232 14.02 1.02 -15.51
C ASN A 232 12.94 0.27 -14.71
N GLY A 233 11.68 0.67 -14.86
CA GLY A 233 10.58 0.04 -14.16
C GLY A 233 10.27 -1.37 -14.65
N LEU A 234 10.31 -1.60 -15.97
CA LEU A 234 10.17 -2.93 -16.56
C LEU A 234 11.29 -3.87 -16.10
N VAL A 235 12.55 -3.40 -16.09
CA VAL A 235 13.68 -4.19 -15.59
C VAL A 235 13.54 -4.51 -14.10
N LYS A 236 13.24 -3.52 -13.25
CA LYS A 236 13.05 -3.76 -11.81
C LYS A 236 11.95 -4.79 -11.55
N LYS A 237 10.76 -4.61 -12.15
CA LYS A 237 9.62 -5.48 -11.88
C LYS A 237 9.82 -6.85 -12.50
N MET A 238 10.02 -6.93 -13.81
CA MET A 238 9.98 -8.21 -14.53
C MET A 238 11.29 -9.00 -14.47
N LEU A 239 12.45 -8.33 -14.43
CA LEU A 239 13.74 -9.01 -14.43
C LEU A 239 14.25 -9.31 -13.02
N ILE A 240 14.08 -8.38 -12.07
CA ILE A 240 14.62 -8.51 -10.72
C ILE A 240 13.56 -9.08 -9.77
N SER A 241 12.44 -8.37 -9.59
CA SER A 241 11.42 -8.73 -8.60
C SER A 241 10.78 -10.08 -8.91
N ASP A 242 10.14 -10.21 -10.08
CA ASP A 242 9.38 -11.42 -10.43
C ASP A 242 10.29 -12.67 -10.46
N TYR A 243 11.53 -12.52 -10.96
CA TYR A 243 12.50 -13.62 -11.00
C TYR A 243 12.93 -14.08 -9.60
N ILE A 244 13.28 -13.16 -8.70
CA ILE A 244 13.71 -13.49 -7.33
C ILE A 244 12.54 -14.08 -6.53
N SER A 245 11.31 -13.59 -6.74
CA SER A 245 10.08 -14.10 -6.13
C SER A 245 9.92 -15.60 -6.40
N ILE A 246 9.73 -15.94 -7.68
CA ILE A 246 9.36 -17.29 -8.13
C ILE A 246 10.48 -18.29 -7.87
N ASN A 247 11.74 -17.87 -8.05
CA ASN A 247 12.87 -18.79 -8.03
C ASN A 247 13.46 -19.02 -6.63
N PHE A 248 13.10 -18.22 -5.63
CA PHE A 248 13.68 -18.36 -4.30
C PHE A 248 12.75 -17.90 -3.17
N VAL A 249 12.33 -16.64 -3.17
CA VAL A 249 11.62 -16.05 -2.01
C VAL A 249 10.33 -16.78 -1.71
N ASP A 250 9.49 -17.06 -2.71
CA ASP A 250 8.19 -17.68 -2.50
C ASP A 250 8.35 -19.08 -1.89
N ARG A 251 9.29 -19.87 -2.41
CA ARG A 251 9.58 -21.22 -1.93
C ARG A 251 10.03 -21.26 -0.47
N VAL A 252 10.86 -20.30 -0.05
CA VAL A 252 11.35 -20.23 1.34
C VAL A 252 10.25 -19.76 2.30
N PHE A 253 9.43 -18.78 1.90
CA PHE A 253 8.31 -18.29 2.72
C PHE A 253 7.16 -19.32 2.82
N GLU A 254 6.96 -20.16 1.81
CA GLU A 254 5.94 -21.22 1.81
C GLU A 254 6.33 -22.42 2.69
N SER A 255 7.62 -22.69 2.90
CA SER A 255 8.08 -23.82 3.71
C SER A 255 9.38 -23.50 4.47
N PRO A 256 9.39 -22.56 5.43
CA PRO A 256 10.59 -22.10 6.12
C PRO A 256 11.45 -23.20 6.73
N THR A 257 10.80 -24.26 7.23
CA THR A 257 11.44 -25.37 7.95
C THR A 257 12.20 -26.34 7.03
N SER A 258 11.93 -26.30 5.72
CA SER A 258 12.68 -27.05 4.71
C SER A 258 13.99 -26.39 4.32
N TYR A 259 14.23 -25.15 4.77
CA TYR A 259 15.41 -24.36 4.47
C TYR A 259 16.18 -24.01 5.75
N THR A 260 17.46 -23.73 5.58
CA THR A 260 18.34 -23.35 6.69
C THR A 260 18.06 -21.93 7.17
N GLY A 261 18.56 -21.56 8.35
CA GLY A 261 18.50 -20.19 8.84
C GLY A 261 19.16 -19.16 7.93
N LEU A 262 20.21 -19.57 7.21
CA LEU A 262 20.89 -18.72 6.23
C LEU A 262 19.98 -18.42 5.04
N GLU A 263 19.35 -19.44 4.46
CA GLU A 263 18.41 -19.29 3.34
C GLU A 263 17.18 -18.48 3.73
N ASN A 264 16.65 -18.70 4.94
CA ASN A 264 15.57 -17.88 5.50
C ASN A 264 15.98 -16.40 5.60
N LEU A 265 17.19 -16.10 6.10
CA LEU A 265 17.68 -14.72 6.16
C LEU A 265 17.86 -14.11 4.76
N LEU A 266 18.43 -14.88 3.82
CA LEU A 266 18.58 -14.45 2.43
C LEU A 266 17.22 -14.23 1.75
N ALA A 267 16.20 -15.04 2.07
CA ALA A 267 14.84 -14.84 1.56
C ALA A 267 14.18 -13.59 2.14
N VAL A 268 14.43 -13.25 3.41
CA VAL A 268 13.97 -11.99 4.01
C VAL A 268 14.58 -10.78 3.31
N TYR A 269 15.88 -10.81 3.00
CA TYR A 269 16.52 -9.78 2.17
C TYR A 269 16.01 -9.80 0.73
N GLY A 270 15.87 -10.98 0.14
CA GLY A 270 15.30 -11.18 -1.20
C GLY A 270 13.92 -10.55 -1.32
N TYR A 271 13.06 -10.77 -0.33
CA TYR A 271 11.72 -10.17 -0.28
C TYR A 271 11.77 -8.65 -0.14
N ALA A 272 12.67 -8.10 0.69
CA ALA A 272 12.86 -6.65 0.77
C ALA A 272 13.25 -6.07 -0.60
N LEU A 273 14.15 -6.71 -1.33
CA LEU A 273 14.48 -6.26 -2.69
C LEU A 273 13.29 -6.42 -3.65
N GLN A 274 12.59 -7.55 -3.59
CA GLN A 274 11.41 -7.86 -4.40
C GLN A 274 10.33 -6.79 -4.22
N ILE A 275 9.85 -6.54 -3.00
CA ILE A 275 8.79 -5.56 -2.74
C ILE A 275 9.18 -4.14 -3.20
N TYR A 276 10.45 -3.77 -3.05
CA TYR A 276 10.95 -2.50 -3.56
C TYR A 276 10.96 -2.44 -5.09
N CYS A 277 11.51 -3.45 -5.75
CA CYS A 277 11.64 -3.51 -7.21
C CYS A 277 10.28 -3.66 -7.89
N ASP A 278 9.36 -4.45 -7.33
CA ASP A 278 7.99 -4.57 -7.80
C ASP A 278 7.29 -3.22 -7.80
N PHE A 279 7.28 -2.56 -6.64
CA PHE A 279 6.48 -1.37 -6.46
C PHE A 279 7.13 -0.13 -7.07
N SER A 280 8.42 0.09 -6.81
CA SER A 280 9.10 1.20 -7.47
C SER A 280 9.14 1.01 -8.99
N GLY A 281 9.26 -0.23 -9.48
CA GLY A 281 9.23 -0.51 -10.90
C GLY A 281 7.87 -0.20 -11.53
N TYR A 282 6.78 -0.63 -10.89
CA TYR A 282 5.43 -0.28 -11.34
C TYR A 282 5.20 1.23 -11.37
N THR A 283 5.61 1.95 -10.30
CA THR A 283 5.44 3.41 -10.25
C THR A 283 6.30 4.16 -11.25
N ASP A 284 7.52 3.67 -11.55
CA ASP A 284 8.38 4.27 -12.57
C ASP A 284 7.71 4.16 -13.95
N ILE A 285 7.12 3.00 -14.28
CA ILE A 285 6.34 2.82 -15.52
C ILE A 285 5.15 3.78 -15.55
N ALA A 286 4.38 3.85 -14.47
CA ALA A 286 3.23 4.76 -14.35
C ALA A 286 3.62 6.23 -14.58
N ILE A 287 4.68 6.70 -13.92
CA ILE A 287 5.18 8.08 -14.04
C ILE A 287 5.66 8.34 -15.47
N GLY A 288 6.42 7.43 -16.08
CA GLY A 288 6.89 7.57 -17.45
C GLY A 288 5.74 7.60 -18.47
N VAL A 289 4.78 6.69 -18.35
CA VAL A 289 3.58 6.64 -19.21
C VAL A 289 2.76 7.93 -19.08
N ALA A 290 2.53 8.41 -17.86
CA ALA A 290 1.83 9.67 -17.62
C ALA A 290 2.58 10.87 -18.23
N LEU A 291 3.91 10.89 -18.11
CA LEU A 291 4.74 11.96 -18.65
C LEU A 291 4.68 12.00 -20.18
N LEU A 292 4.66 10.86 -20.87
CA LEU A 292 4.43 10.80 -22.33
C LEU A 292 3.07 11.37 -22.74
N LEU A 293 2.07 11.28 -21.86
CA LEU A 293 0.75 11.89 -22.06
C LEU A 293 0.70 13.36 -21.62
N GLY A 294 1.79 13.91 -21.08
CA GLY A 294 1.92 15.31 -20.65
C GLY A 294 1.42 15.58 -19.24
N PHE A 295 1.32 14.55 -18.39
CA PHE A 295 0.93 14.68 -16.98
C PHE A 295 2.08 14.27 -16.07
N GLN A 296 2.39 15.10 -15.08
CA GLN A 296 3.43 14.86 -14.10
C GLN A 296 2.82 14.25 -12.84
N LEU A 297 3.24 13.02 -12.52
CA LEU A 297 2.88 12.31 -11.29
C LEU A 297 4.00 12.43 -10.25
N PRO A 298 3.68 12.45 -8.95
CA PRO A 298 4.69 12.56 -7.90
C PRO A 298 5.55 11.29 -7.79
N LEU A 299 6.81 11.46 -7.40
CA LEU A 299 7.70 10.34 -7.08
C LEU A 299 7.19 9.57 -5.86
N ASN A 300 7.21 8.25 -5.93
CA ASN A 300 6.77 7.39 -4.82
C ASN A 300 7.94 6.77 -4.01
N PHE A 301 9.15 6.71 -4.59
CA PHE A 301 10.31 6.09 -3.93
C PHE A 301 11.61 6.89 -4.12
N ASP A 302 12.42 6.99 -3.06
CA ASP A 302 13.73 7.67 -3.09
C ASP A 302 14.81 6.89 -2.31
N SER A 303 15.27 5.79 -2.92
CA SER A 303 16.29 4.87 -2.37
C SER A 303 16.05 4.53 -0.87
N PRO A 304 14.88 3.99 -0.49
CA PRO A 304 14.43 3.84 0.90
C PRO A 304 15.40 3.09 1.82
N TYR A 305 16.07 2.04 1.37
CA TYR A 305 17.04 1.32 2.21
C TYR A 305 18.35 2.09 2.52
N LYS A 306 18.54 3.28 1.94
CA LYS A 306 19.60 4.21 2.36
C LYS A 306 19.22 5.03 3.60
N ALA A 307 18.01 4.84 4.14
CA ALA A 307 17.50 5.60 5.27
C ALA A 307 18.37 5.39 6.52
N GLN A 308 18.62 6.48 7.25
CA GLN A 308 19.40 6.44 8.51
C GLN A 308 18.52 6.24 9.75
N SER A 309 17.20 6.32 9.60
CA SER A 309 16.23 6.12 10.65
C SER A 309 14.90 5.69 10.07
N ILE A 310 13.98 5.19 10.90
CA ILE A 310 12.66 4.80 10.43
C ILE A 310 11.82 5.98 9.93
N THR A 311 12.07 7.19 10.45
CA THR A 311 11.44 8.42 9.95
C THR A 311 11.96 8.77 8.55
N ASP A 312 13.26 8.65 8.31
CA ASP A 312 13.86 8.86 6.98
C ASP A 312 13.37 7.80 5.99
N PHE A 313 13.18 6.54 6.44
CA PHE A 313 12.60 5.47 5.62
C PHE A 313 11.21 5.84 5.09
N TRP A 314 10.28 6.26 5.97
CA TRP A 314 8.92 6.66 5.57
C TRP A 314 8.85 7.98 4.77
N ARG A 315 9.93 8.75 4.70
CA ARG A 315 10.05 9.89 3.76
C ARG A 315 10.53 9.47 2.37
N ARG A 316 10.97 8.22 2.21
CA ARG A 316 11.55 7.66 0.98
C ARG A 316 10.78 6.47 0.43
N TRP A 317 9.94 5.84 1.25
CA TRP A 317 9.11 4.69 0.90
C TRP A 317 7.67 5.13 0.74
N HIS A 318 7.04 4.77 -0.38
CA HIS A 318 5.63 5.05 -0.68
C HIS A 318 5.20 6.48 -0.32
N ILE A 319 5.99 7.44 -0.79
CA ILE A 319 5.92 8.87 -0.41
C ILE A 319 4.51 9.43 -0.58
N SER A 320 3.79 9.04 -1.64
CA SER A 320 2.43 9.52 -1.90
C SER A 320 1.47 9.12 -0.78
N LEU A 321 1.51 7.84 -0.35
CA LEU A 321 0.68 7.31 0.74
C LEU A 321 1.09 7.91 2.08
N SER A 322 2.39 7.97 2.38
CA SER A 322 2.88 8.56 3.63
C SER A 322 2.48 10.03 3.76
N SER A 323 2.53 10.79 2.67
CA SER A 323 2.04 12.18 2.65
C SER A 323 0.53 12.27 2.83
N TRP A 324 -0.23 11.34 2.23
CA TRP A 324 -1.68 11.28 2.35
C TRP A 324 -2.11 10.97 3.79
N LEU A 325 -1.54 9.90 4.39
CA LEU A 325 -1.77 9.55 5.78
C LEU A 325 -1.40 10.70 6.71
N ARG A 326 -0.30 11.41 6.44
CA ARG A 326 0.07 12.59 7.21
C ARG A 326 -1.03 13.67 7.20
N ASP A 327 -1.55 14.00 6.02
CA ASP A 327 -2.39 15.19 5.81
C ASP A 327 -3.90 14.95 6.02
N TYR A 328 -4.35 13.71 5.82
CA TYR A 328 -5.77 13.31 5.94
C TYR A 328 -6.05 12.41 7.15
N LEU A 329 -5.03 11.87 7.83
CA LEU A 329 -5.21 11.03 9.03
C LEU A 329 -4.44 11.56 10.26
N TYR A 330 -3.11 11.64 10.20
CA TYR A 330 -2.26 12.03 11.34
C TYR A 330 -2.53 13.46 11.84
N ILE A 331 -2.62 14.44 10.93
CA ILE A 331 -2.93 15.83 11.32
C ILE A 331 -4.34 15.95 11.94
N PRO A 332 -5.40 15.35 11.36
CA PRO A 332 -6.73 15.27 12.00
C PRO A 332 -6.77 14.54 13.35
N LEU A 333 -5.91 13.55 13.58
CA LEU A 333 -5.67 12.95 14.91
C LEU A 333 -5.05 13.95 15.91
N GLY A 334 -4.67 15.15 15.46
CA GLY A 334 -4.06 16.20 16.28
C GLY A 334 -2.53 16.26 16.17
N GLY A 335 -1.95 15.38 15.34
CA GLY A 335 -0.55 15.41 14.93
C GLY A 335 0.42 15.51 16.11
N ASN A 336 1.31 16.50 16.05
CA ASN A 336 2.30 16.78 17.10
C ASN A 336 1.74 17.60 18.30
N ARG A 337 0.46 18.00 18.28
CA ARG A 337 -0.07 19.02 19.21
C ARG A 337 -0.80 18.40 20.39
N THR A 338 -1.87 17.66 20.12
CA THR A 338 -2.78 17.08 21.12
C THR A 338 -3.41 15.80 20.59
N ALA A 339 -3.95 14.95 21.48
CA ALA A 339 -4.79 13.83 21.06
C ALA A 339 -6.20 14.36 20.78
N SER A 340 -6.74 14.10 19.59
CA SER A 340 -8.11 14.47 19.27
C SER A 340 -9.10 13.43 19.80
N PHE A 341 -10.39 13.74 19.77
CA PHE A 341 -11.44 12.73 20.02
C PHE A 341 -11.24 11.49 19.14
N PHE A 342 -10.80 11.67 17.90
CA PHE A 342 -10.56 10.59 16.96
C PHE A 342 -9.36 9.72 17.37
N THR A 343 -8.29 10.29 17.94
CA THR A 343 -7.17 9.53 18.54
C THR A 343 -7.66 8.55 19.56
N TYR A 344 -8.52 9.04 20.44
CA TYR A 344 -9.11 8.21 21.45
C TYR A 344 -9.95 7.12 20.77
N MET A 345 -10.88 7.43 19.87
CA MET A 345 -11.74 6.41 19.22
C MET A 345 -10.99 5.38 18.38
N SER A 346 -9.84 5.71 17.79
CA SER A 346 -9.07 4.79 16.96
C SER A 346 -8.43 3.64 17.74
N ILE A 347 -8.10 3.83 19.02
CA ILE A 347 -7.51 2.78 19.87
C ILE A 347 -8.47 1.59 20.06
N PRO A 348 -9.67 1.77 20.63
CA PRO A 348 -10.62 0.69 20.79
C PRO A 348 -11.06 0.13 19.44
N LEU A 349 -11.22 0.95 18.40
CA LEU A 349 -11.53 0.44 17.06
C LEU A 349 -10.47 -0.55 16.56
N SER A 350 -9.18 -0.21 16.71
CA SER A 350 -8.07 -1.08 16.29
C SER A 350 -8.01 -2.35 17.14
N LEU A 351 -8.28 -2.26 18.45
CA LEU A 351 -8.35 -3.41 19.34
C LEU A 351 -9.54 -4.32 19.01
N SER A 352 -10.72 -3.77 18.70
CA SER A 352 -11.86 -4.56 18.25
C SER A 352 -11.51 -5.34 16.98
N ILE A 353 -10.88 -4.69 15.99
CA ILE A 353 -10.44 -5.37 14.76
C ILE A 353 -9.45 -6.50 15.07
N LEU A 354 -8.52 -6.26 16.00
CA LEU A 354 -7.58 -7.30 16.44
C LEU A 354 -8.29 -8.49 17.09
N MET A 355 -9.22 -8.22 18.01
CA MET A 355 -9.97 -9.27 18.71
C MET A 355 -10.81 -10.10 17.72
N LEU A 356 -11.36 -9.44 16.70
CA LEU A 356 -12.10 -10.08 15.61
C LEU A 356 -11.18 -10.96 14.77
N ALA A 357 -10.03 -10.42 14.35
CA ALA A 357 -9.06 -11.15 13.53
C ALA A 357 -8.52 -12.40 14.23
N GLU A 358 -8.30 -12.32 15.54
CA GLU A 358 -7.82 -13.43 16.37
C GLU A 358 -8.94 -14.38 16.85
N ARG A 359 -10.19 -14.15 16.43
CA ARG A 359 -11.36 -14.94 16.85
C ARG A 359 -11.43 -15.11 18.37
N MET A 360 -11.15 -14.02 19.10
CA MET A 360 -11.17 -14.05 20.56
C MET A 360 -12.56 -14.42 21.08
N PRO A 361 -12.66 -15.09 22.23
CA PRO A 361 -13.94 -15.55 22.72
C PRO A 361 -14.80 -14.41 23.26
N TRP A 362 -16.12 -14.59 23.22
CA TRP A 362 -17.12 -13.53 23.43
C TRP A 362 -17.00 -12.85 24.80
N GLU A 363 -16.51 -13.55 25.83
CA GLU A 363 -16.26 -12.97 27.16
C GLU A 363 -15.24 -11.83 27.08
N SER A 364 -14.24 -11.97 26.20
CA SER A 364 -13.24 -10.93 25.95
C SER A 364 -13.90 -9.67 25.37
N PHE A 365 -14.88 -9.82 24.48
CA PHE A 365 -15.63 -8.70 23.90
C PHE A 365 -16.50 -7.98 24.93
N VAL A 366 -17.11 -8.72 25.86
CA VAL A 366 -17.89 -8.11 26.95
C VAL A 366 -17.00 -7.28 27.86
N TRP A 367 -15.87 -7.84 28.31
CA TRP A 367 -14.92 -7.09 29.13
C TRP A 367 -14.34 -5.89 28.38
N PHE A 368 -14.02 -6.05 27.10
CA PHE A 368 -13.58 -4.95 26.26
C PHE A 368 -14.64 -3.84 26.16
N PHE A 369 -15.91 -4.18 25.93
CA PHE A 369 -16.99 -3.20 25.83
C PHE A 369 -17.23 -2.48 27.16
N VAL A 370 -17.18 -3.20 28.29
CA VAL A 370 -17.22 -2.59 29.62
C VAL A 370 -16.07 -1.61 29.78
N CYS A 371 -14.83 -2.03 29.50
CA CYS A 371 -13.67 -1.14 29.58
C CYS A 371 -13.75 0.05 28.60
N PHE A 372 -14.33 -0.14 27.42
CA PHE A 372 -14.58 0.90 26.43
C PHE A 372 -15.63 1.93 26.91
N LEU A 373 -16.72 1.48 27.53
CA LEU A 373 -17.72 2.38 28.12
C LEU A 373 -17.15 3.17 29.30
N LEU A 374 -16.37 2.52 30.17
CA LEU A 374 -15.63 3.20 31.23
C LEU A 374 -14.66 4.23 30.62
N TRP A 375 -13.96 3.85 29.57
CA TRP A 375 -13.06 4.73 28.84
C TRP A 375 -13.79 5.94 28.19
N LEU A 376 -14.98 5.76 27.62
CA LEU A 376 -15.84 6.85 27.10
C LEU A 376 -16.34 7.79 28.22
N ALA A 377 -16.57 7.26 29.42
CA ALA A 377 -16.97 8.06 30.57
C ALA A 377 -15.82 8.93 31.12
N TRP A 378 -14.56 8.45 31.02
CA TRP A 378 -13.40 9.10 31.66
C TRP A 378 -12.37 9.75 30.71
N TYR A 379 -12.52 9.66 29.37
CA TYR A 379 -11.49 10.22 28.46
C TYR A 379 -11.24 11.72 28.61
N LYS A 380 -12.20 12.47 29.16
CA LYS A 380 -12.12 13.94 29.36
C LYS A 380 -11.52 14.37 30.70
N THR A 381 -11.42 13.47 31.69
CA THR A 381 -11.16 13.86 33.09
C THR A 381 -9.70 13.70 33.52
N SER A 382 -8.93 12.75 32.97
CA SER A 382 -7.47 12.71 33.15
C SER A 382 -6.78 11.67 32.24
N ILE A 383 -5.63 12.03 31.65
CA ILE A 383 -4.76 11.08 30.93
C ILE A 383 -4.23 9.96 31.85
N ARG A 384 -4.20 10.20 33.17
CA ARG A 384 -3.83 9.20 34.17
C ARG A 384 -4.85 8.08 34.26
N TRP A 385 -6.16 8.39 34.27
CA TRP A 385 -7.22 7.37 34.30
C TRP A 385 -7.27 6.54 33.02
N LEU A 386 -7.01 7.18 31.87
CA LEU A 386 -6.85 6.50 30.58
C LEU A 386 -5.69 5.50 30.59
N GLY A 387 -4.55 5.87 31.18
CA GLY A 387 -3.42 4.95 31.33
C GLY A 387 -3.72 3.81 32.30
N TYR A 388 -4.45 4.03 33.40
CA TYR A 388 -4.84 2.95 34.31
C TYR A 388 -5.78 1.94 33.65
N ILE A 389 -6.84 2.42 32.97
CA ILE A 389 -7.79 1.54 32.26
C ILE A 389 -7.09 0.83 31.10
N GLY A 390 -6.31 1.54 30.29
CA GLY A 390 -5.54 0.96 29.19
C GLY A 390 -4.55 -0.10 29.67
N THR A 391 -3.84 0.16 30.78
CA THR A 391 -2.91 -0.81 31.38
C THR A 391 -3.64 -2.05 31.87
N HIS A 392 -4.80 -1.91 32.52
CA HIS A 392 -5.59 -3.06 32.97
C HIS A 392 -6.18 -3.87 31.80
N VAL A 393 -6.73 -3.20 30.79
CA VAL A 393 -7.25 -3.85 29.57
C VAL A 393 -6.15 -4.62 28.86
N VAL A 394 -4.99 -3.99 28.67
CA VAL A 394 -3.89 -4.60 27.94
C VAL A 394 -3.19 -5.68 28.78
N LEU A 395 -3.12 -5.55 30.11
CA LEU A 395 -2.67 -6.63 30.99
C LEU A 395 -3.63 -7.82 30.94
N LEU A 396 -4.94 -7.59 31.01
CA LEU A 396 -5.94 -8.67 30.92
C LEU A 396 -5.88 -9.36 29.55
N LEU A 397 -5.86 -8.60 28.46
CA LEU A 397 -5.71 -9.13 27.10
C LEU A 397 -4.36 -9.82 26.89
N GLY A 398 -3.27 -9.30 27.48
CA GLY A 398 -1.94 -9.87 27.41
C GLY A 398 -1.84 -11.19 28.17
N ILE A 399 -2.30 -11.24 29.43
CA ILE A 399 -2.38 -12.45 30.25
C ILE A 399 -3.24 -13.51 29.55
N TYR A 400 -4.37 -13.08 28.97
CA TYR A 400 -5.24 -13.96 28.21
C TYR A 400 -4.61 -14.47 26.91
N ALA A 401 -3.87 -13.61 26.20
CA ALA A 401 -3.10 -14.00 25.02
C ALA A 401 -1.98 -15.00 25.37
N PHE A 402 -1.28 -14.81 26.50
CA PHE A 402 -0.31 -15.80 26.99
C PHE A 402 -0.98 -17.13 27.36
N TYR A 403 -2.16 -17.09 27.98
CA TYR A 403 -2.94 -18.29 28.30
C TYR A 403 -3.35 -19.08 27.05
N LEU A 404 -3.73 -18.38 25.98
CA LEU A 404 -4.06 -18.97 24.67
C LEU A 404 -2.83 -19.29 23.80
N LYS A 405 -1.61 -19.13 24.31
CA LYS A 405 -0.34 -19.26 23.54
C LYS A 405 -0.27 -18.34 22.31
N ALA A 406 -1.04 -17.25 22.29
CA ALA A 406 -0.95 -16.18 21.30
C ALA A 406 0.22 -15.24 21.63
N TRP A 407 1.45 -15.76 21.55
CA TRP A 407 2.68 -15.08 22.02
C TRP A 407 2.92 -13.71 21.35
N GLY A 408 2.57 -13.56 20.07
CA GLY A 408 2.67 -12.28 19.35
C GLY A 408 1.78 -11.20 19.97
N SER A 409 0.53 -11.54 20.26
CA SER A 409 -0.45 -10.67 20.93
C SER A 409 -0.04 -10.38 22.39
N GLY A 410 0.56 -11.34 23.09
CA GLY A 410 1.11 -11.17 24.43
C GLY A 410 2.29 -10.20 24.49
N LEU A 411 3.25 -10.31 23.55
CA LEU A 411 4.39 -9.39 23.45
C LEU A 411 3.98 -7.97 23.05
N LEU A 412 3.03 -7.87 22.12
CA LEU A 412 2.40 -6.61 21.71
C LEU A 412 1.74 -5.91 22.91
N ALA A 413 0.99 -6.66 23.72
CA ALA A 413 0.36 -6.18 24.93
C ALA A 413 1.39 -5.68 25.97
N VAL A 414 2.47 -6.43 26.21
CA VAL A 414 3.54 -6.01 27.13
C VAL A 414 4.22 -4.72 26.66
N ALA A 415 4.55 -4.60 25.37
CA ALA A 415 5.17 -3.39 24.83
C ALA A 415 4.25 -2.15 24.97
N ILE A 416 2.95 -2.34 24.74
CA ILE A 416 1.93 -1.30 24.95
C ILE A 416 1.87 -0.92 26.44
N VAL A 417 1.81 -1.90 27.36
CA VAL A 417 1.79 -1.65 28.82
C VAL A 417 3.03 -0.90 29.29
N VAL A 418 4.22 -1.29 28.85
CA VAL A 418 5.47 -0.60 29.20
C VAL A 418 5.45 0.84 28.70
N GLY A 419 5.01 1.06 27.46
CA GLY A 419 4.81 2.40 26.91
C GLY A 419 3.82 3.24 27.74
N TRP A 420 2.71 2.64 28.17
CA TRP A 420 1.71 3.31 29.01
C TRP A 420 2.17 3.53 30.45
N CYS A 421 2.99 2.67 31.03
CA CYS A 421 3.60 2.88 32.34
C CYS A 421 4.53 4.11 32.30
N ILE A 422 5.32 4.27 31.23
CA ILE A 422 6.17 5.46 31.05
C ILE A 422 5.30 6.73 30.93
N VAL A 423 4.16 6.64 30.24
CA VAL A 423 3.15 7.71 30.12
C VAL A 423 2.56 8.11 31.49
N LEU A 424 2.20 7.12 32.31
CA LEU A 424 1.63 7.31 33.65
C LEU A 424 2.62 7.98 34.62
N LEU A 425 3.90 7.64 34.49
CA LEU A 425 4.98 8.18 35.32
C LEU A 425 5.37 9.62 34.93
N GLN A 426 5.04 10.10 33.70
CA GLN A 426 5.42 11.43 33.21
C GLN A 426 4.24 12.27 32.64
N PRO A 427 3.21 12.59 33.44
CA PRO A 427 1.99 13.29 32.98
C PRO A 427 2.24 14.72 32.50
N GLN A 428 3.36 15.34 32.90
CA GLN A 428 3.77 16.66 32.43
C GLN A 428 4.12 16.67 30.92
N LYS A 429 4.33 15.49 30.32
CA LYS A 429 4.64 15.29 28.89
C LYS A 429 3.42 14.88 28.05
N SER A 430 2.19 15.19 28.48
CA SER A 430 0.94 14.80 27.81
C SER A 430 0.92 15.09 26.29
N ARG A 431 1.55 16.18 25.85
CA ARG A 431 1.72 16.51 24.42
C ARG A 431 2.62 15.52 23.67
N ALA A 432 3.74 15.12 24.25
CA ALA A 432 4.63 14.10 23.66
C ALA A 432 3.93 12.74 23.58
N ILE A 433 3.15 12.41 24.61
CA ILE A 433 2.38 11.15 24.68
C ILE A 433 1.33 11.09 23.57
N ALA A 434 0.53 12.16 23.42
CA ALA A 434 -0.45 12.26 22.35
C ALA A 434 0.19 12.09 20.97
N ASN A 435 1.39 12.63 20.80
CA ASN A 435 2.15 12.54 19.57
C ASN A 435 2.59 11.10 19.25
N TYR A 436 3.11 10.38 20.25
CA TYR A 436 3.46 8.97 20.10
C TYR A 436 2.24 8.11 19.75
N LEU A 437 1.12 8.33 20.44
CA LEU A 437 -0.14 7.65 20.14
C LEU A 437 -0.61 7.95 18.71
N ASN A 438 -0.58 9.21 18.28
CA ASN A 438 -0.97 9.58 16.92
C ASN A 438 -0.08 8.92 15.85
N LEU A 439 1.23 8.84 16.09
CA LEU A 439 2.16 8.14 15.18
C LEU A 439 1.88 6.64 15.12
N MET A 440 1.73 6.00 16.28
CA MET A 440 1.40 4.58 16.37
C MET A 440 0.08 4.26 15.68
N LEU A 441 -0.98 5.02 15.97
CA LEU A 441 -2.30 4.84 15.36
C LEU A 441 -2.28 5.07 13.86
N THR A 442 -1.52 6.05 13.37
CA THR A 442 -1.38 6.28 11.93
C THR A 442 -0.80 5.05 11.23
N MET A 443 0.23 4.42 11.82
CA MET A 443 0.84 3.21 11.26
C MET A 443 -0.05 1.98 11.40
N VAL A 444 -0.74 1.81 12.54
CA VAL A 444 -1.69 0.71 12.77
C VAL A 444 -2.88 0.79 11.81
N LEU A 445 -3.48 1.97 11.63
CA LEU A 445 -4.54 2.20 10.66
C LEU A 445 -4.03 2.02 9.21
N GLY A 446 -2.77 2.38 8.95
CA GLY A 446 -2.10 2.05 7.69
C GLY A 446 -1.94 0.54 7.48
N GLY A 447 -1.63 -0.22 8.54
CA GLY A 447 -1.62 -1.69 8.51
C GLY A 447 -3.00 -2.27 8.23
N ILE A 448 -4.04 -1.80 8.94
CA ILE A 448 -5.43 -2.21 8.69
C ILE A 448 -5.82 -1.94 7.24
N TRP A 449 -5.42 -0.79 6.69
CA TRP A 449 -5.62 -0.48 5.27
C TRP A 449 -4.98 -1.49 4.32
N HIS A 450 -3.92 -2.21 4.70
CA HIS A 450 -3.39 -3.32 3.92
C HIS A 450 -4.22 -4.60 4.07
N GLY A 451 -4.75 -4.90 5.27
CA GLY A 451 -5.70 -6.00 5.48
C GLY A 451 -6.11 -6.16 6.94
N ALA A 452 -7.26 -6.79 7.20
CA ALA A 452 -7.72 -7.09 8.56
C ALA A 452 -7.19 -8.44 9.06
N HIS A 453 -5.88 -8.53 9.18
CA HIS A 453 -5.19 -9.70 9.71
C HIS A 453 -4.13 -9.27 10.72
N LEU A 454 -3.85 -10.07 11.76
CA LEU A 454 -2.88 -9.75 12.81
C LEU A 454 -1.51 -9.37 12.22
N ARG A 455 -1.11 -10.03 11.14
CA ARG A 455 0.16 -9.77 10.44
C ARG A 455 0.35 -8.30 10.01
N PHE A 456 -0.71 -7.66 9.48
CA PHE A 456 -0.64 -6.27 9.05
C PHE A 456 -0.76 -5.30 10.22
N LEU A 457 -1.55 -5.67 11.24
CA LEU A 457 -1.65 -4.89 12.47
C LEU A 457 -0.29 -4.87 13.21
N LEU A 458 0.38 -6.01 13.31
CA LEU A 458 1.69 -6.15 13.92
C LEU A 458 2.76 -5.40 13.12
N TRP A 459 2.75 -5.52 11.80
CA TRP A 459 3.60 -4.71 10.93
C TRP A 459 3.42 -3.20 11.19
N GLY A 460 2.17 -2.73 11.21
CA GLY A 460 1.84 -1.33 11.50
C GLY A 460 2.27 -0.90 12.90
N PHE A 461 2.04 -1.75 13.89
CA PHE A 461 2.47 -1.51 15.27
C PHE A 461 3.99 -1.39 15.39
N LEU A 462 4.76 -2.31 14.80
CA LEU A 462 6.23 -2.31 14.87
C LEU A 462 6.80 -1.02 14.27
N HIS A 463 6.31 -0.60 13.11
CA HIS A 463 6.71 0.68 12.52
C HIS A 463 6.30 1.89 13.36
N GLY A 464 5.09 1.86 13.94
CA GLY A 464 4.60 2.89 14.85
C GLY A 464 5.44 3.02 16.12
N LEU A 465 5.79 1.89 16.73
CA LEU A 465 6.67 1.81 17.90
C LEU A 465 8.07 2.32 17.55
N ALA A 466 8.63 1.91 16.42
CA ALA A 466 9.94 2.40 15.98
C ALA A 466 9.94 3.91 15.75
N LEU A 467 8.86 4.49 15.19
CA LEU A 467 8.72 5.95 15.04
C LEU A 467 8.66 6.66 16.40
N ALA A 468 7.92 6.10 17.37
CA ALA A 468 7.84 6.64 18.72
C ALA A 468 9.20 6.56 19.44
N VAL A 469 9.90 5.42 19.35
CA VAL A 469 11.24 5.22 19.91
C VAL A 469 12.26 6.16 19.28
N HIS A 470 12.27 6.29 17.95
CA HIS A 470 13.17 7.21 17.26
C HIS A 470 12.94 8.66 17.69
N LYS A 471 11.68 9.06 17.87
CA LYS A 471 11.35 10.39 18.36
C LYS A 471 11.75 10.62 19.82
N LEU A 472 11.49 9.65 20.71
CA LEU A 472 11.95 9.70 22.10
C LEU A 472 13.48 9.81 22.17
N TRP A 473 14.20 9.05 21.34
CA TRP A 473 15.66 9.14 21.21
C TRP A 473 16.10 10.56 20.83
N MET A 474 15.45 11.18 19.85
CA MET A 474 15.74 12.56 19.44
C MET A 474 15.45 13.58 20.54
N GLU A 475 14.41 13.39 21.35
CA GLU A 475 14.10 14.24 22.50
C GLU A 475 15.16 14.11 23.61
N ILE A 476 15.61 12.88 23.93
CA ILE A 476 16.63 12.60 24.94
C ILE A 476 17.99 13.19 24.55
N ARG A 477 18.33 13.17 23.25
CA ARG A 477 19.64 13.63 22.76
C ARG A 477 19.85 15.16 22.76
N GLN A 478 18.87 15.94 23.26
CA GLN A 478 18.84 17.40 23.37
C GLN A 478 19.10 18.18 22.06
N GLY A 479 18.10 18.93 21.61
CA GLY A 479 18.31 20.25 20.97
C GLY A 479 18.82 20.34 19.53
N ASP A 480 19.33 19.28 18.88
CA ASP A 480 19.69 19.37 17.45
C ASP A 480 18.42 19.28 16.59
N SER A 481 17.74 20.42 16.48
CA SER A 481 16.47 20.64 15.74
C SER A 481 16.53 20.30 14.24
N LYS A 482 17.68 19.87 13.74
CA LYS A 482 17.87 19.42 12.36
C LYS A 482 18.47 18.02 12.40
N GLU A 483 17.79 17.07 11.76
CA GLU A 483 18.37 15.79 11.33
C GLU A 483 19.61 16.08 10.48
N ARG A 484 20.77 16.30 11.10
CA ARG A 484 22.02 16.40 10.36
C ARG A 484 22.31 15.00 9.83
N PRO A 485 22.53 14.83 8.52
CA PRO A 485 22.83 13.51 7.98
C PRO A 485 24.09 12.98 8.67
N ALA A 486 23.95 11.80 9.26
CA ALA A 486 25.05 11.06 9.85
C ALA A 486 26.22 10.98 8.85
N ARG A 487 27.45 11.03 9.36
CA ARG A 487 28.68 10.89 8.55
C ARG A 487 29.49 9.68 9.02
N GLY A 488 30.32 9.14 8.12
CA GLY A 488 31.25 8.04 8.41
C GLY A 488 30.57 6.78 8.95
N ALA A 489 31.19 6.13 9.92
CA ALA A 489 30.72 4.88 10.52
C ALA A 489 29.31 4.98 11.12
N TYR A 490 28.97 6.11 11.77
CA TYR A 490 27.65 6.31 12.35
C TYR A 490 26.54 6.22 11.29
N ARG A 491 26.76 6.77 10.09
CA ARG A 491 25.81 6.63 8.97
C ARG A 491 25.64 5.18 8.57
N PHE A 492 26.75 4.47 8.40
CA PHE A 492 26.73 3.09 7.98
C PHE A 492 25.94 2.22 8.97
N PHE A 493 26.22 2.34 10.27
CA PHE A 493 25.50 1.57 11.30
C PHE A 493 24.03 2.00 11.42
N ALA A 494 23.71 3.29 11.32
CA ALA A 494 22.32 3.75 11.34
C ALA A 494 21.51 3.21 10.15
N GLN A 495 22.13 3.19 8.96
CA GLN A 495 21.55 2.55 7.77
C GLN A 495 21.39 1.05 7.96
N LEU A 496 22.41 0.37 8.49
CA LEU A 496 22.40 -1.06 8.74
C LEU A 496 21.26 -1.45 9.68
N ILE A 497 21.13 -0.78 10.83
CA ILE A 497 20.08 -1.04 11.82
C ILE A 497 18.70 -0.79 11.22
N THR A 498 18.52 0.36 10.55
CA THR A 498 17.23 0.71 9.92
C THR A 498 16.86 -0.29 8.83
N PHE A 499 17.82 -0.69 8.00
CA PHE A 499 17.62 -1.68 6.94
C PHE A 499 17.18 -3.03 7.50
N HIS A 500 17.88 -3.55 8.51
CA HIS A 500 17.53 -4.83 9.13
C HIS A 500 16.16 -4.76 9.79
N PHE A 501 15.88 -3.72 10.58
CA PHE A 501 14.57 -3.54 11.20
C PHE A 501 13.44 -3.58 10.16
N VAL A 502 13.60 -2.85 9.05
CA VAL A 502 12.63 -2.83 7.95
C VAL A 502 12.48 -4.21 7.30
N CYS A 503 13.60 -4.91 7.02
CA CYS A 503 13.56 -6.25 6.43
C CYS A 503 12.83 -7.27 7.31
N PHE A 504 13.06 -7.25 8.62
CA PHE A 504 12.34 -8.13 9.54
C PHE A 504 10.87 -7.76 9.67
N CYS A 505 10.50 -6.47 9.61
CA CYS A 505 9.10 -6.08 9.53
C CYS A 505 8.42 -6.65 8.29
N TRP A 506 9.13 -6.74 7.16
CA TRP A 506 8.59 -7.31 5.92
C TRP A 506 8.22 -8.79 6.02
N ILE A 507 8.74 -9.55 6.99
CA ILE A 507 8.29 -10.93 7.25
C ILE A 507 6.77 -10.94 7.47
N TYR A 508 6.28 -10.14 8.41
CA TYR A 508 4.85 -10.06 8.75
C TYR A 508 3.99 -9.53 7.62
N PHE A 509 4.56 -8.71 6.74
CA PHE A 509 3.84 -8.23 5.56
C PHE A 509 3.71 -9.31 4.48
N ARG A 510 4.67 -10.25 4.39
CA ARG A 510 4.71 -11.29 3.36
C ARG A 510 3.94 -12.56 3.71
N VAL A 511 4.09 -13.05 4.95
CA VAL A 511 3.56 -14.35 5.37
C VAL A 511 2.05 -14.41 5.21
N ASN A 512 1.54 -15.46 4.57
CA ASN A 512 0.11 -15.73 4.38
C ASN A 512 -0.27 -17.00 5.14
N ASP A 513 -1.55 -17.17 5.46
CA ASP A 513 -2.04 -18.46 5.95
C ASP A 513 -1.95 -19.50 4.82
N ILE A 514 -1.44 -20.70 5.14
CA ILE A 514 -1.24 -21.77 4.17
C ILE A 514 -2.12 -22.97 4.54
N PRO A 515 -3.13 -23.32 3.72
CA PRO A 515 -3.89 -24.54 3.88
C PRO A 515 -2.96 -25.75 3.72
N VAL A 516 -2.81 -26.56 4.77
CA VAL A 516 -2.01 -27.79 4.73
C VAL A 516 -2.88 -28.96 4.25
N ASN A 517 -4.13 -28.98 4.68
CA ASN A 517 -5.18 -29.90 4.21
C ASN A 517 -6.56 -29.27 4.46
N GLU A 518 -7.63 -30.01 4.18
CA GLU A 518 -9.02 -29.55 4.33
C GLU A 518 -9.38 -29.08 5.76
N THR A 519 -8.59 -29.46 6.77
CA THR A 519 -8.87 -29.19 8.20
C THR A 519 -7.79 -28.38 8.91
N LEU A 520 -6.56 -28.39 8.41
CA LEU A 520 -5.41 -27.75 9.03
C LEU A 520 -4.90 -26.63 8.13
N THR A 521 -4.85 -25.42 8.67
CA THR A 521 -4.21 -24.26 8.06
C THR A 521 -3.08 -23.81 8.97
N LEU A 522 -1.88 -23.68 8.41
CA LEU A 522 -0.75 -23.10 9.13
C LEU A 522 -0.90 -21.58 9.13
N SER A 523 -0.92 -20.97 10.31
CA SER A 523 -1.13 -19.53 10.40
C SER A 523 0.11 -18.75 9.91
N ALA A 524 -0.14 -17.56 9.37
CA ALA A 524 0.90 -16.63 8.96
C ALA A 524 1.88 -16.31 10.12
N MET A 525 1.40 -16.28 11.36
CA MET A 525 2.23 -16.05 12.55
C MET A 525 3.13 -17.24 12.88
N ASP A 526 2.65 -18.47 12.68
CA ASP A 526 3.47 -19.67 12.85
C ASP A 526 4.60 -19.70 11.83
N ILE A 527 4.31 -19.37 10.57
CA ILE A 527 5.33 -19.27 9.50
C ILE A 527 6.38 -18.22 9.85
N ALA A 528 5.96 -17.02 10.27
CA ALA A 528 6.90 -15.99 10.73
C ALA A 528 7.76 -16.48 11.90
N GLY A 529 7.14 -17.17 12.87
CA GLY A 529 7.85 -17.78 14.00
C GLY A 529 8.87 -18.84 13.56
N GLN A 530 8.50 -19.71 12.61
CA GLN A 530 9.40 -20.72 12.04
C GLN A 530 10.59 -20.07 11.32
N MET A 531 10.36 -19.04 10.50
CA MET A 531 11.44 -18.30 9.84
C MET A 531 12.41 -17.70 10.87
N LEU A 532 11.87 -17.00 11.88
CA LEU A 532 12.69 -16.40 12.94
C LEU A 532 13.46 -17.46 13.73
N HIS A 533 12.85 -18.61 14.01
CA HIS A 533 13.50 -19.71 14.70
C HIS A 533 14.64 -20.31 13.85
N GLN A 534 14.44 -20.51 12.56
CA GLN A 534 15.49 -20.97 11.65
C GLN A 534 16.66 -19.99 11.64
N ILE A 535 16.39 -18.70 11.48
CA ILE A 535 17.41 -17.63 11.48
C ILE A 535 18.19 -17.58 12.79
N ALA A 536 17.51 -17.70 13.94
CA ALA A 536 18.13 -17.53 15.24
C ALA A 536 18.88 -18.77 15.74
N PHE A 537 18.33 -19.97 15.51
CA PHE A 537 18.78 -21.21 16.18
C PHE A 537 19.30 -22.28 15.22
N ASN A 538 19.04 -22.19 13.92
CA ASN A 538 19.51 -23.15 12.91
C ASN A 538 20.27 -22.44 11.78
N PHE A 539 21.16 -21.54 12.16
CA PHE A 539 21.92 -20.71 11.23
C PHE A 539 23.13 -21.48 10.65
N GLN A 540 22.96 -22.08 9.47
CA GLN A 540 23.99 -22.90 8.82
C GLN A 540 24.88 -22.08 7.86
N ALA A 541 25.66 -21.15 8.42
CA ALA A 541 26.45 -20.19 7.63
C ALA A 541 27.48 -20.82 6.67
N HIS A 542 27.98 -22.02 7.00
CA HIS A 542 28.96 -22.73 6.19
C HIS A 542 28.42 -23.17 4.82
N LEU A 543 27.09 -23.22 4.65
CA LEU A 543 26.43 -23.59 3.38
C LEU A 543 26.29 -22.43 2.39
N LEU A 544 26.84 -21.25 2.70
CA LEU A 544 26.75 -20.08 1.82
C LEU A 544 27.27 -20.35 0.39
N PRO A 545 28.41 -21.04 0.18
CA PRO A 545 28.88 -21.39 -1.16
C PRO A 545 27.88 -22.27 -1.94
N GLU A 546 27.31 -23.27 -1.28
CA GLU A 546 26.34 -24.22 -1.86
C GLU A 546 25.03 -23.52 -2.22
N VAL A 547 24.53 -22.64 -1.33
CA VAL A 547 23.36 -21.80 -1.59
C VAL A 547 23.62 -20.87 -2.78
N PHE A 548 24.80 -20.23 -2.83
CA PHE A 548 25.16 -19.36 -3.95
C PHE A 548 25.28 -20.13 -5.27
N GLN A 549 25.82 -21.34 -5.25
CA GLN A 549 25.92 -22.19 -6.43
C GLN A 549 24.53 -22.65 -6.91
N SER A 550 23.66 -23.06 -5.98
CA SER A 550 22.33 -23.58 -6.27
C SER A 550 21.37 -22.50 -6.80
N TYR A 551 21.46 -21.29 -6.25
CA TYR A 551 20.60 -20.15 -6.59
C TYR A 551 21.37 -19.03 -7.31
N ARG A 552 22.42 -19.38 -8.07
CA ARG A 552 23.35 -18.40 -8.67
C ARG A 552 22.69 -17.23 -9.39
N PRO A 553 21.70 -17.43 -10.29
CA PRO A 553 21.04 -16.30 -10.96
C PRO A 553 20.32 -15.37 -9.99
N VAL A 554 19.61 -15.94 -8.99
CA VAL A 554 18.90 -15.18 -7.95
C VAL A 554 19.90 -14.36 -7.12
N MET A 555 20.98 -14.98 -6.65
CA MET A 555 21.98 -14.31 -5.82
C MET A 555 22.67 -13.17 -6.60
N LEU A 556 23.00 -13.38 -7.87
CA LEU A 556 23.56 -12.33 -8.72
C LEU A 556 22.57 -11.17 -8.96
N LEU A 557 21.29 -11.47 -9.19
CA LEU A 557 20.25 -10.44 -9.32
C LEU A 557 20.03 -9.68 -8.02
N MET A 558 20.08 -10.36 -6.87
CA MET A 558 20.01 -9.70 -5.55
C MET A 558 21.18 -8.75 -5.33
N LEU A 559 22.40 -9.20 -5.62
CA LEU A 559 23.60 -8.37 -5.53
C LEU A 559 23.52 -7.17 -6.49
N ALA A 560 23.10 -7.39 -7.74
CA ALA A 560 22.93 -6.32 -8.73
C ALA A 560 21.84 -5.33 -8.31
N GLY A 561 20.69 -5.81 -7.84
CA GLY A 561 19.59 -4.97 -7.37
C GLY A 561 19.97 -4.10 -6.18
N TYR A 562 20.68 -4.67 -5.20
CA TYR A 562 21.20 -3.88 -4.09
C TYR A 562 22.33 -2.93 -4.49
N PHE A 563 23.21 -3.33 -5.40
CA PHE A 563 24.21 -2.42 -5.96
C PHE A 563 23.56 -1.21 -6.63
N ILE A 564 22.57 -1.43 -7.50
CA ILE A 564 21.80 -0.37 -8.18
C ILE A 564 21.05 0.49 -7.16
N HIS A 565 20.45 -0.13 -6.14
CA HIS A 565 19.77 0.61 -5.07
C HIS A 565 20.72 1.54 -4.34
N TRP A 566 21.88 1.03 -3.92
CA TRP A 566 22.89 1.77 -3.17
C TRP A 566 23.75 2.73 -4.00
N MET A 567 23.72 2.64 -5.33
CA MET A 567 24.45 3.51 -6.26
C MET A 567 24.24 5.00 -5.97
N PRO A 568 25.28 5.86 -6.00
CA PRO A 568 25.16 7.30 -5.76
C PRO A 568 24.14 7.98 -6.69
N ARG A 569 23.51 9.07 -6.21
CA ARG A 569 22.50 9.80 -7.00
C ARG A 569 23.09 10.38 -8.28
N ASP A 570 24.29 10.94 -8.19
CA ASP A 570 24.98 11.55 -9.34
C ASP A 570 25.25 10.51 -10.44
N TRP A 571 25.52 9.25 -10.07
CA TRP A 571 25.71 8.17 -11.04
C TRP A 571 24.39 7.81 -11.72
N LYS A 572 23.28 7.71 -10.97
CA LYS A 572 21.94 7.47 -11.52
C LYS A 572 21.54 8.60 -12.49
N GLN A 573 21.75 9.85 -12.08
CA GLN A 573 21.47 11.03 -12.91
C GLN A 573 22.33 11.05 -14.18
N ASN A 574 23.62 10.76 -14.06
CA ASN A 574 24.51 10.69 -15.23
C ASN A 574 24.11 9.57 -16.20
N MET A 575 23.68 8.40 -15.70
CA MET A 575 23.16 7.32 -16.56
C MET A 575 21.90 7.76 -17.31
N GLU A 576 20.98 8.43 -16.60
CA GLU A 576 19.76 8.98 -17.18
C GLU A 576 20.07 10.05 -18.24
N SER A 577 20.90 11.04 -17.92
CA SER A 577 21.30 12.10 -18.88
C SER A 577 21.97 11.53 -20.13
N ARG A 578 22.83 10.51 -19.96
CA ARG A 578 23.44 9.81 -21.10
C ARG A 578 22.41 9.07 -21.95
N PHE A 579 21.44 8.41 -21.32
CA PHE A 579 20.35 7.74 -22.03
C PHE A 579 19.47 8.74 -22.80
N ILE A 580 19.13 9.88 -22.19
CA ILE A 580 18.37 10.96 -22.83
C ILE A 580 19.08 11.46 -24.09
N ALA A 581 20.40 11.60 -24.03
CA ALA A 581 21.23 12.08 -25.15
C ALA A 581 21.39 11.07 -26.30
N LEU A 582 21.02 9.80 -26.13
CA LEU A 582 21.11 8.80 -27.21
C LEU A 582 20.13 9.11 -28.35
N PRO A 583 20.46 8.78 -29.61
CA PRO A 583 19.49 8.83 -30.70
C PRO A 583 18.36 7.82 -30.47
N ASP A 584 17.17 8.09 -30.99
CA ASP A 584 15.99 7.25 -30.74
C ASP A 584 16.14 5.82 -31.28
N THR A 585 16.95 5.61 -32.31
CA THR A 585 17.32 4.26 -32.79
C THR A 585 18.08 3.46 -31.74
N ALA A 586 19.03 4.09 -31.04
CA ALA A 586 19.76 3.45 -29.95
C ALA A 586 18.84 3.18 -28.75
N LYS A 587 17.95 4.11 -28.40
CA LYS A 587 16.92 3.90 -27.37
C LYS A 587 16.05 2.69 -27.73
N ALA A 588 15.57 2.59 -28.98
CA ALA A 588 14.76 1.46 -29.45
C ALA A 588 15.50 0.12 -29.36
N VAL A 589 16.78 0.06 -29.76
CA VAL A 589 17.61 -1.15 -29.61
C VAL A 589 17.72 -1.57 -28.14
N ILE A 590 17.94 -0.61 -27.23
CA ILE A 590 17.99 -0.91 -25.78
C ILE A 590 16.66 -1.49 -25.29
N PHE A 591 15.52 -0.94 -25.72
CA PHE A 591 14.21 -1.48 -25.39
C PHE A 591 14.00 -2.90 -25.91
N VAL A 592 14.43 -3.19 -27.15
CA VAL A 592 14.35 -4.55 -27.72
C VAL A 592 15.22 -5.52 -26.93
N LEU A 593 16.46 -5.14 -26.60
CA LEU A 593 17.35 -5.97 -25.78
C LEU A 593 16.79 -6.22 -24.38
N ALA A 594 16.20 -5.21 -23.75
CA ALA A 594 15.54 -5.36 -22.46
C ALA A 594 14.31 -6.29 -22.56
N ALA A 595 13.49 -6.15 -23.60
CA ALA A 595 12.35 -7.03 -23.84
C ALA A 595 12.78 -8.48 -24.07
N LEU A 596 13.89 -8.71 -24.81
CA LEU A 596 14.47 -10.05 -24.99
C LEU A 596 15.00 -10.62 -23.67
N GLY A 597 15.67 -9.80 -22.86
CA GLY A 597 16.15 -10.21 -21.53
C GLY A 597 14.99 -10.56 -20.59
N ILE A 598 13.93 -9.76 -20.58
CA ILE A 598 12.70 -10.04 -19.83
C ILE A 598 12.05 -11.33 -20.33
N TYR A 599 11.95 -11.52 -21.64
CA TYR A 599 11.37 -12.74 -22.23
C TYR A 599 12.16 -14.00 -21.84
N GLN A 600 13.50 -13.93 -21.82
CA GLN A 600 14.35 -15.04 -21.39
C GLN A 600 14.26 -15.31 -19.88
N ALA A 601 14.06 -14.27 -19.07
CA ALA A 601 13.93 -14.40 -17.62
C ALA A 601 12.51 -14.80 -17.17
N SER A 602 11.49 -14.51 -17.98
CA SER A 602 10.11 -14.84 -17.66
C SER A 602 9.92 -16.36 -17.66
N SER A 603 9.58 -16.90 -16.50
CA SER A 603 8.84 -18.16 -16.43
C SER A 603 7.45 -17.97 -17.06
N ALA A 604 6.74 -19.05 -17.39
CA ALA A 604 5.46 -19.00 -18.12
C ALA A 604 4.35 -18.14 -17.46
N GLU A 605 4.53 -17.73 -16.20
CA GLU A 605 3.57 -16.96 -15.43
C GLU A 605 4.13 -15.57 -15.07
N VAL A 606 3.40 -14.51 -15.43
CA VAL A 606 3.67 -13.14 -15.00
C VAL A 606 3.08 -12.96 -13.61
N GLN A 607 3.93 -12.62 -12.63
CA GLN A 607 3.45 -12.35 -11.27
C GLN A 607 2.58 -11.09 -11.25
N PRO A 608 1.35 -11.18 -10.72
CA PRO A 608 0.52 -10.01 -10.48
C PRO A 608 1.27 -9.00 -9.61
N PHE A 609 0.99 -7.72 -9.81
CA PHE A 609 1.51 -6.67 -8.94
C PHE A 609 1.19 -6.99 -7.46
N ILE A 610 2.12 -6.70 -6.53
CA ILE A 610 2.04 -7.21 -5.15
C ILE A 610 0.73 -6.84 -4.43
N TYR A 611 0.09 -5.72 -4.76
CA TYR A 611 -1.21 -5.35 -4.17
C TYR A 611 -2.38 -6.24 -4.60
N PHE A 612 -2.22 -7.05 -5.64
CA PHE A 612 -3.24 -8.03 -6.04
C PHE A 612 -3.06 -9.37 -5.31
N GLN A 613 -2.00 -9.50 -4.50
CA GLN A 613 -1.69 -10.70 -3.74
C GLN A 613 -2.14 -10.63 -2.27
N PHE A 614 -2.70 -9.50 -1.82
CA PHE A 614 -3.07 -9.23 -0.43
C PHE A 614 -4.57 -9.16 -0.19
#